data_AF-A0A4R4D3P2-F1
#
_entry.id   AF-A0A4R4D3P2-F1
#
_cell.length_a   1.000
_cell.length_b   1.000
_cell.length_c   1.000
_cell.angle_alpha   90.00
_cell.angle_beta   90.00
_cell.angle_gamma   90.00
#
_symmetry.space_group_name_H-M   'P 1'
#
loop_
_entity.id
_entity.type
_entity.pdbx_description
1 polymer ?
#
loop_
_entity_poly.entity_id
_entity_poly.type
_entity_poly.pdbx_seq_one_letter_code
_entity_poly.pdbx_strand_id
1 'polypeptide(L)'
;MKGKKRNLEFYYLFFLSITAIAAIIYSVFWADQAVDYKALIQENISGVTSIEKIIGTKPAYKVEAAGGCYYAVCDSAMGYQSKVETMSIIDEKGMVEKVLVTKQGETPDFFERLYKQDYFNSFNGLSVKEPIYLGGASGYSGYLAGNQTTNYIDRISGSTVSSHAVAEAVNGGNLYLSRQIFNTAWTNPYDVFQLTWKELAMIVMYLIALAGVYVKKLVRIRIWVLLVSIGVLGLLINQFATANLLFSLIHLQIPGITNIKWYVLIAGSLGFIIFLGKNLYCAWICPFGAAQEFLNKVAGFKPLGISQPVIKKLKLVPSTILWVALILGTCLGNYGTLDYQPFGALFLLKATWVIWLMLPVFLFMSL
;
A
#
# COMPACT_ATOMS: atom_id res chain seq x y z
N MET A 1 27.05 31.45 -26.47
CA MET A 1 26.45 30.52 -25.50
C MET A 1 27.50 30.10 -24.47
N LYS A 2 27.57 30.78 -23.31
CA LYS A 2 28.47 30.36 -22.21
C LYS A 2 27.85 29.13 -21.55
N GLY A 3 28.53 27.97 -21.69
CA GLY A 3 28.14 26.73 -21.01
C GLY A 3 28.02 26.98 -19.51
N LYS A 4 26.82 26.81 -18.96
CA LYS A 4 26.55 26.90 -17.53
C LYS A 4 27.41 25.83 -16.85
N LYS A 5 28.52 26.21 -16.22
CA LYS A 5 29.40 25.28 -15.47
C LYS A 5 28.50 24.46 -14.54
N ARG A 6 28.40 23.16 -14.80
CA ARG A 6 27.62 22.23 -13.97
C ARG A 6 28.29 22.21 -12.59
N ASN A 7 27.55 22.58 -11.56
CA ASN A 7 28.04 22.62 -10.18
C ASN A 7 28.20 21.19 -9.63
N LEU A 8 29.00 20.97 -8.59
CA LEU A 8 29.19 19.67 -7.95
C LEU A 8 27.85 19.00 -7.55
N GLU A 9 26.87 19.81 -7.15
CA GLU A 9 25.50 19.39 -6.83
C GLU A 9 24.81 18.70 -8.02
N PHE A 10 25.04 19.19 -9.25
CA PHE A 10 24.46 18.58 -10.45
C PHE A 10 25.02 17.19 -10.67
N TYR A 11 26.34 17.01 -10.56
CA TYR A 11 26.97 15.70 -10.71
C TYR A 11 26.54 14.72 -9.62
N TYR A 12 26.38 15.21 -8.38
CA TYR A 12 25.86 14.41 -7.28
C TYR A 12 24.44 13.90 -7.55
N LEU A 13 23.49 14.79 -7.88
CA LEU A 13 22.11 14.41 -8.19
C LEU A 13 22.02 13.52 -9.43
N PHE A 14 22.87 13.77 -10.42
CA PHE A 14 22.96 12.94 -11.63
C PHE A 14 23.44 11.52 -11.30
N PHE A 15 24.47 11.38 -10.45
CA PHE A 15 24.95 10.09 -9.98
C PHE A 15 23.87 9.33 -9.20
N LEU A 16 23.19 10.00 -8.25
CA LEU A 16 22.06 9.40 -7.52
C LEU A 16 20.96 8.93 -8.48
N SER A 17 20.62 9.74 -9.48
CA SER A 17 19.58 9.40 -10.45
C SER A 17 19.96 8.19 -11.31
N ILE A 18 21.20 8.13 -11.84
CA ILE A 18 21.66 7.01 -12.67
C ILE A 18 21.67 5.71 -11.87
N THR A 19 22.24 5.73 -10.67
CA THR A 19 22.32 4.54 -9.83
C THR A 19 20.95 4.10 -9.33
N ALA A 20 20.04 5.03 -9.06
CA ALA A 20 18.63 4.72 -8.79
C ALA A 20 17.96 4.03 -9.98
N ILE A 21 18.13 4.53 -11.19
CA ILE A 21 17.58 3.91 -12.40
C ILE A 21 18.15 2.51 -12.60
N ALA A 22 19.46 2.33 -12.40
CA ALA A 22 20.10 1.01 -12.49
C ALA A 22 19.53 0.03 -11.45
N ALA A 23 19.33 0.47 -10.20
CA ALA A 23 18.72 -0.33 -9.15
C ALA A 23 17.27 -0.70 -9.48
N ILE A 24 16.49 0.23 -10.04
CA ILE A 24 15.11 -0.02 -10.48
C ILE A 24 15.07 -1.06 -11.61
N ILE A 25 15.94 -0.94 -12.61
CA ILE A 25 16.02 -1.92 -13.70
C ILE A 25 16.40 -3.28 -13.12
N TYR A 26 17.40 -3.33 -12.24
CA TYR A 26 17.77 -4.57 -11.56
C TYR A 26 16.60 -5.16 -10.77
N SER A 27 15.85 -4.34 -10.02
CA SER A 27 14.77 -4.82 -9.16
C SER A 27 13.60 -5.41 -9.95
N VAL A 28 13.20 -4.75 -11.05
CA VAL A 28 12.07 -5.18 -11.88
C VAL A 28 12.35 -6.48 -12.62
N PHE A 29 13.60 -6.69 -13.07
CA PHE A 29 13.93 -7.82 -13.94
C PHE A 29 14.63 -8.99 -13.23
N TRP A 30 15.33 -8.75 -12.12
CA TRP A 30 16.18 -9.76 -11.47
C TRP A 30 15.93 -9.98 -9.98
N ALA A 31 15.31 -9.04 -9.26
CA ALA A 31 15.15 -9.16 -7.81
C ALA A 31 13.84 -9.85 -7.37
N ASP A 32 12.97 -10.24 -8.31
CA ASP A 32 11.71 -10.87 -7.95
C ASP A 32 11.98 -12.28 -7.40
N GLN A 33 11.93 -12.42 -6.07
CA GLN A 33 12.14 -13.70 -5.42
C GLN A 33 11.07 -14.69 -5.88
N ALA A 34 11.51 -15.76 -6.56
CA ALA A 34 10.65 -16.85 -6.94
C ALA A 34 10.16 -17.57 -5.68
N VAL A 35 8.84 -17.59 -5.47
CA VAL A 35 8.23 -18.35 -4.38
C VAL A 35 8.24 -19.83 -4.76
N ASP A 36 8.81 -20.68 -3.90
CA ASP A 36 8.69 -22.12 -4.05
C ASP A 36 7.33 -22.61 -3.55
N TYR A 37 6.34 -22.51 -4.42
CA TYR A 37 4.98 -22.95 -4.13
C TYR A 37 4.89 -24.43 -3.78
N LYS A 38 5.78 -25.28 -4.33
CA LYS A 38 5.75 -26.72 -4.04
C LYS A 38 6.22 -27.00 -2.63
N ALA A 39 7.30 -26.36 -2.19
CA ALA A 39 7.78 -26.47 -0.81
C ALA A 39 6.72 -25.99 0.18
N LEU A 40 6.05 -24.87 -0.10
CA LEU A 40 4.96 -24.35 0.74
C LEU A 40 3.79 -25.34 0.84
N ILE A 41 3.41 -25.98 -0.27
CA ILE A 41 2.37 -27.02 -0.28
C ILE A 41 2.79 -28.21 0.59
N GLN A 42 4.03 -28.69 0.46
CA GLN A 42 4.54 -29.82 1.25
C GLN A 42 4.61 -29.54 2.75
N GLU A 43 4.91 -28.30 3.14
CA GLU A 43 4.93 -27.89 4.55
C GLU A 43 3.52 -27.85 5.16
N ASN A 44 2.50 -27.55 4.34
CA ASN A 44 1.15 -27.27 4.83
C ASN A 44 0.14 -28.40 4.59
N ILE A 45 0.47 -29.38 3.75
CA ILE A 45 -0.33 -30.58 3.51
C ILE A 45 0.49 -31.79 3.94
N SER A 46 -0.02 -32.57 4.89
CA SER A 46 0.69 -33.75 5.40
C SER A 46 0.56 -34.95 4.45
N GLY A 47 1.67 -35.65 4.21
CA GLY A 47 1.68 -36.89 3.43
C GLY A 47 1.43 -36.70 1.94
N VAL A 48 1.93 -35.61 1.34
CA VAL A 48 1.83 -35.34 -0.10
C VAL A 48 2.53 -36.44 -0.91
N THR A 49 1.80 -37.03 -1.86
CA THR A 49 2.29 -38.04 -2.81
C THR A 49 2.56 -37.45 -4.19
N SER A 50 1.74 -36.48 -4.64
CA SER A 50 1.86 -35.84 -5.95
C SER A 50 1.47 -34.36 -5.89
N ILE A 51 2.17 -33.53 -6.67
CA ILE A 51 1.84 -32.11 -6.89
C ILE A 51 1.86 -31.84 -8.40
N GLU A 52 0.70 -31.65 -8.98
CA GLU A 52 0.52 -31.37 -10.41
C GLU A 52 0.10 -29.92 -10.60
N LYS A 53 0.78 -29.20 -11.49
CA LYS A 53 0.40 -27.83 -11.82
C LYS A 53 -0.81 -27.84 -12.74
N ILE A 54 -1.86 -27.12 -12.37
CA ILE A 54 -3.05 -26.93 -13.20
C ILE A 54 -2.71 -25.91 -14.29
N ILE A 55 -3.01 -26.25 -15.54
CA ILE A 55 -2.78 -25.36 -16.69
C ILE A 55 -3.72 -24.15 -16.58
N GLY A 56 -3.17 -22.95 -16.73
CA GLY A 56 -3.95 -21.72 -16.92
C GLY A 56 -3.20 -20.49 -16.45
N THR A 57 -3.94 -19.44 -16.09
CA THR A 57 -3.39 -18.09 -15.90
C THR A 57 -2.87 -17.82 -14.48
N LYS A 58 -3.22 -18.66 -13.50
CA LYS A 58 -2.79 -18.52 -12.10
C LYS A 58 -1.90 -19.68 -11.67
N PRO A 59 -0.98 -19.48 -10.69
CA PRO A 59 -0.29 -20.58 -10.05
C PRO A 59 -1.32 -21.41 -9.26
N ALA A 60 -1.72 -22.54 -9.83
CA ALA A 60 -2.68 -23.46 -9.22
C ALA A 60 -2.17 -24.89 -9.34
N TYR A 61 -2.47 -25.71 -8.34
CA TYR A 61 -1.94 -27.06 -8.19
C TYR A 61 -3.02 -28.00 -7.70
N LYS A 62 -3.05 -29.21 -8.26
CA LYS A 62 -3.75 -30.37 -7.69
C LYS A 62 -2.74 -31.13 -6.85
N VAL A 63 -3.11 -31.47 -5.62
CA VAL A 63 -2.24 -32.13 -4.65
C VAL A 63 -2.92 -33.41 -4.21
N GLU A 64 -2.26 -34.54 -4.42
CA GLU A 64 -2.68 -35.81 -3.84
C GLU A 64 -1.86 -36.06 -2.59
N ALA A 65 -2.54 -36.39 -1.49
CA ALA A 65 -1.93 -36.65 -0.20
C ALA A 65 -2.64 -37.81 0.50
N ALA A 66 -2.02 -38.33 1.56
CA ALA A 66 -2.60 -39.40 2.37
C ALA A 66 -4.01 -39.07 2.92
N GLY A 67 -4.30 -37.78 3.12
CA GLY A 67 -5.61 -37.28 3.58
C GLY A 67 -6.66 -37.05 2.48
N GLY A 68 -6.32 -37.24 1.20
CA GLY A 68 -7.23 -37.02 0.07
C GLY A 68 -6.65 -36.09 -1.00
N CYS A 69 -7.54 -35.60 -1.87
CA CYS A 69 -7.19 -34.63 -2.91
C CYS A 69 -7.41 -33.20 -2.40
N TYR A 70 -6.42 -32.35 -2.62
CA TYR A 70 -6.47 -30.93 -2.31
C TYR A 70 -6.14 -30.10 -3.55
N TYR A 71 -6.53 -28.83 -3.52
CA TYR A 71 -6.19 -27.84 -4.52
C TYR A 71 -5.53 -26.65 -3.84
N ALA A 72 -4.41 -26.19 -4.39
CA ALA A 72 -3.75 -24.97 -3.94
C ALA A 72 -3.80 -23.93 -5.07
N VAL A 73 -4.17 -22.69 -4.76
CA VAL A 73 -4.17 -21.59 -5.73
C VAL A 73 -3.59 -20.33 -5.12
N CYS A 74 -2.75 -19.65 -5.89
CA CYS A 74 -2.20 -18.37 -5.54
C CYS A 74 -2.86 -17.25 -6.34
N ASP A 75 -3.07 -16.14 -5.66
CA ASP A 75 -3.46 -14.89 -6.29
C ASP A 75 -3.00 -13.71 -5.44
N SER A 76 -3.06 -12.50 -6.00
CA SER A 76 -2.61 -11.29 -5.29
C SER A 76 -3.55 -10.12 -5.50
N ALA A 77 -3.64 -9.27 -4.48
CA ALA A 77 -4.35 -8.00 -4.52
C ALA A 77 -3.52 -6.87 -3.93
N MET A 78 -3.87 -5.63 -4.24
CA MET A 78 -3.11 -4.47 -3.75
C MET A 78 -3.50 -4.12 -2.32
N GLY A 79 -2.53 -4.22 -1.40
CA GLY A 79 -2.63 -3.78 -0.01
C GLY A 79 -2.40 -2.28 0.17
N TYR A 80 -2.00 -1.89 1.38
CA TYR A 80 -1.72 -0.49 1.72
C TYR A 80 -0.45 0.03 1.02
N GLN A 81 0.54 -0.84 0.83
CA GLN A 81 1.87 -0.48 0.32
C GLN A 81 2.35 -1.37 -0.82
N SER A 82 1.91 -2.63 -0.83
CA SER A 82 2.42 -3.65 -1.73
C SER A 82 1.30 -4.59 -2.17
N LYS A 83 1.55 -5.40 -3.20
CA LYS A 83 0.71 -6.56 -3.45
C LYS A 83 0.86 -7.58 -2.32
N VAL A 84 -0.26 -8.04 -1.79
CA VAL A 84 -0.34 -9.16 -0.87
C VAL A 84 -0.75 -10.37 -1.69
N GLU A 85 0.13 -11.36 -1.77
CA GLU A 85 -0.11 -12.64 -2.43
C GLU A 85 -0.47 -13.69 -1.37
N THR A 86 -1.54 -14.44 -1.67
CA THR A 86 -2.05 -15.48 -0.79
C THR A 86 -2.16 -16.80 -1.53
N MET A 87 -1.91 -17.90 -0.82
CA MET A 87 -2.24 -19.25 -1.25
C MET A 87 -3.44 -19.76 -0.46
N SER A 88 -4.52 -20.13 -1.17
CA SER A 88 -5.65 -20.87 -0.61
C SER A 88 -5.43 -22.36 -0.83
N ILE A 89 -5.50 -23.16 0.23
CA ILE A 89 -5.56 -24.62 0.20
C ILE A 89 -7.01 -25.03 0.40
N ILE A 90 -7.53 -25.85 -0.49
CA ILE A 90 -8.95 -26.18 -0.63
C ILE A 90 -9.09 -27.70 -0.74
N ASP A 91 -10.09 -28.27 -0.07
CA ASP A 91 -10.39 -29.69 -0.12
C ASP A 91 -11.10 -30.10 -1.43
N GLU A 92 -11.33 -31.40 -1.60
CA GLU A 92 -12.08 -31.96 -2.74
C GLU A 92 -13.56 -31.52 -2.80
N LYS A 93 -14.12 -31.01 -1.69
CA LYS A 93 -15.52 -30.56 -1.61
C LYS A 93 -15.67 -29.09 -2.01
N GLY A 94 -14.56 -28.36 -2.10
CA GLY A 94 -14.52 -26.93 -2.38
C GLY A 94 -14.63 -26.07 -1.11
N MET A 95 -14.11 -26.56 0.01
CA MET A 95 -14.01 -25.87 1.29
C MET A 95 -12.57 -25.44 1.50
N VAL A 96 -12.37 -24.20 1.95
CA VAL A 96 -11.05 -23.66 2.27
C VAL A 96 -10.55 -24.30 3.56
N GLU A 97 -9.41 -24.99 3.50
CA GLU A 97 -8.75 -25.58 4.67
C GLU A 97 -7.78 -24.57 5.31
N LYS A 98 -7.04 -23.83 4.48
CA LYS A 98 -6.02 -22.91 4.95
C LYS A 98 -5.79 -21.77 3.96
N VAL A 99 -5.53 -20.58 4.50
CA VAL A 99 -5.02 -19.44 3.73
C VAL A 99 -3.65 -19.07 4.28
N LEU A 100 -2.68 -18.92 3.38
CA LEU A 100 -1.30 -18.56 3.68
C LEU A 100 -0.93 -17.30 2.92
N VAL A 101 -0.08 -16.46 3.50
CA VAL A 101 0.52 -15.34 2.77
C VAL A 101 1.85 -15.80 2.21
N THR A 102 2.00 -15.76 0.89
CA THR A 102 3.22 -16.18 0.20
C THR A 102 4.19 -15.01 0.00
N LYS A 103 3.65 -13.80 -0.19
CA LYS A 103 4.44 -12.58 -0.40
C LYS A 103 3.69 -11.34 0.05
N GLN A 104 4.37 -10.46 0.77
CA GLN A 104 3.84 -9.16 1.18
C GLN A 104 5.00 -8.20 1.53
N GLY A 105 4.76 -6.91 1.39
CA GLY A 105 5.64 -5.81 1.81
C GLY A 105 4.85 -4.69 2.47
N GLU A 106 3.92 -5.05 3.35
CA GLU A 106 3.08 -4.14 4.13
C GLU A 106 3.82 -3.65 5.39
N THR A 107 3.31 -2.61 6.03
CA THR A 107 3.85 -2.12 7.31
C THR A 107 3.73 -3.20 8.41
N PRO A 108 4.83 -3.65 9.04
CA PRO A 108 4.83 -4.79 9.95
C PRO A 108 3.79 -4.72 11.08
N ASP A 109 3.71 -3.59 11.80
CA ASP A 109 2.77 -3.42 12.93
C ASP A 109 1.29 -3.58 12.55
N PHE A 110 0.95 -3.29 11.30
CA PHE A 110 -0.41 -3.41 10.79
C PHE A 110 -0.68 -4.82 10.27
N PHE A 111 0.27 -5.41 9.53
CA PHE A 111 0.11 -6.72 8.93
C PHE A 111 0.19 -7.85 9.97
N GLU A 112 1.09 -7.74 10.96
CA GLU A 112 1.22 -8.71 12.05
C GLU A 112 -0.08 -8.89 12.85
N ARG A 113 -0.97 -7.90 12.86
CA ARG A 113 -2.27 -8.02 13.52
C ARG A 113 -3.15 -9.08 12.90
N LEU A 114 -3.04 -9.31 11.59
CA LEU A 114 -3.80 -10.38 10.92
C LEU A 114 -3.40 -11.74 11.50
N TYR A 115 -2.10 -11.94 11.77
CA TYR A 115 -1.63 -13.15 12.46
C TYR A 115 -2.03 -13.17 13.93
N LYS A 116 -1.82 -12.08 14.67
CA LYS A 116 -2.12 -12.01 16.13
C LYS A 116 -3.61 -12.15 16.46
N GLN A 117 -4.50 -11.88 15.50
CA GLN A 117 -5.96 -12.00 15.65
C GLN A 117 -6.52 -13.19 14.86
N ASP A 118 -5.68 -14.15 14.46
CA ASP A 118 -6.08 -15.38 13.79
C ASP A 118 -6.95 -15.15 12.53
N TYR A 119 -6.73 -14.05 11.82
CA TYR A 119 -7.53 -13.64 10.66
C TYR A 119 -7.53 -14.70 9.56
N PHE A 120 -6.42 -15.40 9.35
CA PHE A 120 -6.34 -16.44 8.32
C PHE A 120 -7.18 -17.69 8.67
N ASN A 121 -7.43 -17.94 9.95
CA ASN A 121 -8.25 -19.06 10.40
C ASN A 121 -9.74 -18.82 10.13
N SER A 122 -10.19 -17.56 10.01
CA SER A 122 -11.59 -17.26 9.71
C SER A 122 -12.01 -17.69 8.31
N PHE A 123 -11.06 -18.02 7.43
CA PHE A 123 -11.36 -18.59 6.12
C PHE A 123 -11.63 -20.09 6.16
N ASN A 124 -11.27 -20.79 7.25
CA ASN A 124 -11.41 -22.23 7.33
C ASN A 124 -12.90 -22.63 7.28
N GLY A 125 -13.22 -23.58 6.41
CA GLY A 125 -14.58 -24.07 6.20
C GLY A 125 -15.45 -23.15 5.35
N LEU A 126 -14.91 -22.08 4.76
CA LEU A 126 -15.64 -21.26 3.80
C LEU A 126 -15.67 -21.92 2.42
N SER A 127 -16.77 -21.78 1.70
CA SER A 127 -16.92 -22.39 0.39
C SER A 127 -16.30 -21.53 -0.71
N VAL A 128 -15.62 -22.17 -1.66
CA VAL A 128 -15.10 -21.51 -2.87
C VAL A 128 -16.15 -21.36 -3.97
N LYS A 129 -17.30 -22.02 -3.81
CA LYS A 129 -18.40 -22.04 -4.80
C LYS A 129 -19.27 -20.79 -4.76
N GLU A 130 -19.10 -19.96 -3.74
CA GLU A 130 -19.71 -18.64 -3.63
C GLU A 130 -18.65 -17.61 -3.17
N PRO A 131 -18.88 -16.30 -3.33
CA PRO A 131 -17.94 -15.28 -2.89
C PRO A 131 -17.75 -15.27 -1.37
N ILE A 132 -16.56 -14.90 -0.90
CA ILE A 132 -16.29 -14.64 0.53
C ILE A 132 -16.35 -13.13 0.77
N TYR A 133 -17.38 -12.69 1.49
CA TYR A 133 -17.59 -11.27 1.79
C TYR A 133 -16.79 -10.79 3.01
N LEU A 134 -16.49 -9.49 3.04
CA LEU A 134 -15.77 -8.86 4.15
C LEU A 134 -16.73 -8.05 5.04
N GLY A 135 -16.92 -8.52 6.27
CA GLY A 135 -17.68 -7.87 7.34
C GLY A 135 -16.96 -6.64 7.89
N GLY A 136 -17.74 -5.65 8.33
CA GLY A 136 -17.26 -4.41 8.94
C GLY A 136 -16.51 -3.43 8.01
N ALA A 137 -16.18 -3.80 6.77
CA ALA A 137 -15.40 -2.99 5.83
C ALA A 137 -16.25 -2.05 4.95
N SER A 138 -17.14 -1.28 5.56
CA SER A 138 -18.00 -0.33 4.82
C SER A 138 -17.17 0.63 3.94
N GLY A 139 -17.56 0.74 2.67
CA GLY A 139 -16.85 1.54 1.68
C GLY A 139 -15.66 0.85 1.01
N TYR A 140 -15.56 -0.47 1.11
CA TYR A 140 -14.65 -1.29 0.32
C TYR A 140 -15.45 -2.24 -0.57
N SER A 141 -14.89 -2.60 -1.73
CA SER A 141 -15.44 -3.67 -2.55
C SER A 141 -15.41 -5.00 -1.78
N GLY A 142 -16.30 -5.93 -2.10
CA GLY A 142 -16.45 -7.16 -1.32
C GLY A 142 -17.12 -6.99 0.05
N TYR A 143 -17.54 -5.78 0.45
CA TYR A 143 -18.24 -5.56 1.71
C TYR A 143 -19.54 -6.36 1.79
N LEU A 144 -19.80 -7.00 2.94
CA LEU A 144 -20.97 -7.88 3.17
C LEU A 144 -22.32 -7.18 2.94
N ALA A 145 -22.41 -5.85 3.14
CA ALA A 145 -23.52 -4.99 2.72
C ALA A 145 -24.95 -5.58 2.73
N GLY A 146 -25.39 -6.20 3.83
CA GLY A 146 -26.76 -6.74 3.93
C GLY A 146 -27.02 -8.01 3.12
N ASN A 147 -25.99 -8.61 2.50
CA ASN A 147 -26.07 -9.95 1.94
C ASN A 147 -26.24 -10.96 3.07
N GLN A 148 -27.27 -11.79 2.96
CA GLN A 148 -27.52 -12.90 3.88
C GLN A 148 -26.73 -14.12 3.40
N THR A 149 -25.45 -14.17 3.74
CA THR A 149 -24.59 -15.33 3.51
C THR A 149 -23.80 -15.63 4.77
N THR A 150 -23.49 -16.91 4.98
CA THR A 150 -22.56 -17.38 6.01
C THR A 150 -21.12 -17.40 5.51
N ASN A 151 -20.89 -17.13 4.21
CA ASN A 151 -19.58 -17.14 3.58
C ASN A 151 -18.92 -15.75 3.68
N TYR A 152 -18.55 -15.37 4.91
CA TYR A 152 -17.91 -14.08 5.18
C TYR A 152 -16.87 -14.17 6.28
N ILE A 153 -16.00 -13.16 6.32
CA ILE A 153 -15.00 -12.96 7.37
C ILE A 153 -15.07 -11.51 7.85
N ASP A 154 -14.73 -11.24 9.10
CA ASP A 154 -14.69 -9.87 9.62
C ASP A 154 -13.31 -9.24 9.44
N ARG A 155 -13.28 -7.97 9.04
CA ARG A 155 -12.02 -7.21 8.94
C ARG A 155 -11.33 -7.09 10.30
N ILE A 156 -10.01 -6.97 10.27
CA ILE A 156 -9.22 -6.59 11.45
C ILE A 156 -9.25 -5.08 11.64
N SER A 157 -9.70 -4.62 12.81
CA SER A 157 -9.77 -3.20 13.12
C SER A 157 -8.40 -2.53 13.18
N GLY A 158 -8.26 -1.46 12.41
CA GLY A 158 -7.00 -0.75 12.23
C GLY A 158 -6.06 -1.40 11.22
N SER A 159 -6.42 -2.52 10.59
CA SER A 159 -5.68 -3.14 9.48
C SER A 159 -6.62 -3.46 8.29
N THR A 160 -7.66 -2.63 8.11
CA THR A 160 -8.75 -2.86 7.15
C THR A 160 -8.26 -3.01 5.71
N VAL A 161 -7.28 -2.20 5.28
CA VAL A 161 -6.76 -2.25 3.90
C VAL A 161 -6.05 -3.57 3.63
N SER A 162 -5.23 -4.05 4.56
CA SER A 162 -4.54 -5.34 4.43
C SER A 162 -5.51 -6.52 4.56
N SER A 163 -6.52 -6.44 5.45
CA SER A 163 -7.61 -7.43 5.50
C SER A 163 -8.37 -7.52 4.18
N HIS A 164 -8.71 -6.38 3.59
CA HIS A 164 -9.39 -6.29 2.29
C HIS A 164 -8.55 -6.89 1.17
N ALA A 165 -7.26 -6.57 1.09
CA ALA A 165 -6.36 -7.16 0.08
C ALA A 165 -6.24 -8.68 0.21
N VAL A 166 -6.13 -9.23 1.43
CA VAL A 166 -6.12 -10.68 1.64
C VAL A 166 -7.44 -11.31 1.18
N ALA A 167 -8.58 -10.71 1.53
CA ALA A 167 -9.89 -11.23 1.14
C ALA A 167 -10.10 -11.18 -0.39
N GLU A 168 -9.66 -10.09 -1.04
CA GLU A 168 -9.69 -9.93 -2.49
C GLU A 168 -8.82 -10.98 -3.20
N ALA A 169 -7.58 -11.18 -2.74
CA ALA A 169 -6.66 -12.17 -3.28
C ALA A 169 -7.23 -13.60 -3.13
N VAL A 170 -7.74 -13.95 -1.95
CA VAL A 170 -8.38 -15.26 -1.73
C VAL A 170 -9.58 -15.44 -2.66
N ASN A 171 -10.45 -14.44 -2.82
CA ASN A 171 -11.59 -14.53 -3.73
C ASN A 171 -11.14 -14.71 -5.20
N GLY A 172 -10.12 -13.97 -5.63
CA GLY A 172 -9.63 -14.08 -7.00
C GLY A 172 -8.97 -15.43 -7.29
N GLY A 173 -8.33 -16.07 -6.31
CA GLY A 173 -7.84 -17.46 -6.40
C GLY A 173 -8.99 -18.47 -6.38
N ASN A 174 -9.91 -18.33 -5.44
CA ASN A 174 -11.06 -19.23 -5.26
C ASN A 174 -11.98 -19.21 -6.48
N LEU A 175 -12.27 -18.04 -7.06
CA LEU A 175 -13.05 -17.92 -8.29
C LEU A 175 -12.40 -18.66 -9.46
N TYR A 176 -11.07 -18.59 -9.56
CA TYR A 176 -10.33 -19.31 -10.59
C TYR A 176 -10.50 -20.83 -10.44
N LEU A 177 -10.29 -21.39 -9.23
CA LEU A 177 -10.50 -22.82 -8.99
C LEU A 177 -11.96 -23.24 -9.11
N SER A 178 -12.89 -22.42 -8.63
CA SER A 178 -14.33 -22.67 -8.73
C SER A 178 -14.76 -22.88 -10.19
N ARG A 179 -14.23 -22.07 -11.12
CA ARG A 179 -14.50 -22.20 -12.55
C ARG A 179 -13.82 -23.42 -13.18
N GLN A 180 -12.57 -23.69 -12.81
CA GLN A 180 -11.77 -24.73 -13.46
C GLN A 180 -12.08 -26.15 -12.96
N ILE A 181 -12.38 -26.31 -11.67
CA ILE A 181 -12.50 -27.61 -11.01
C ILE A 181 -13.94 -27.89 -10.56
N PHE A 182 -14.61 -26.90 -9.98
CA PHE A 182 -15.93 -27.09 -9.36
C PHE A 182 -17.10 -26.70 -10.26
N ASN A 183 -16.84 -26.37 -11.54
CA ASN A 183 -17.83 -25.97 -12.55
C ASN A 183 -18.83 -24.90 -12.05
N THR A 184 -18.38 -24.03 -11.14
CA THR A 184 -19.21 -22.99 -10.54
C THR A 184 -18.58 -21.63 -10.83
N ALA A 185 -19.39 -20.68 -11.30
CA ALA A 185 -18.95 -19.33 -11.60
C ALA A 185 -19.82 -18.33 -10.85
N TRP A 186 -19.17 -17.38 -10.20
CA TRP A 186 -19.80 -16.25 -9.54
C TRP A 186 -19.09 -14.94 -9.93
N THR A 187 -19.76 -13.82 -9.68
CA THR A 187 -19.19 -12.49 -9.91
C THR A 187 -18.37 -12.09 -8.70
N ASN A 188 -17.12 -11.70 -8.92
CA ASN A 188 -16.24 -11.28 -7.85
C ASN A 188 -16.72 -9.94 -7.26
N PRO A 189 -17.17 -9.88 -5.99
CA PRO A 189 -17.68 -8.65 -5.40
C PRO A 189 -16.55 -7.61 -5.17
N TYR A 190 -15.29 -8.02 -5.27
CA TYR A 190 -14.13 -7.15 -5.14
C TYR A 190 -13.80 -6.38 -6.44
N ASP A 191 -14.30 -6.84 -7.59
CA ASP A 191 -14.13 -6.16 -8.89
C ASP A 191 -15.15 -5.03 -9.11
N VAL A 192 -16.12 -4.89 -8.21
CA VAL A 192 -17.18 -3.88 -8.31
C VAL A 192 -16.63 -2.52 -7.92
N PHE A 193 -16.66 -1.58 -8.86
CA PHE A 193 -16.32 -0.18 -8.61
C PHE A 193 -17.38 0.48 -7.73
N GLN A 194 -16.94 1.08 -6.62
CA GLN A 194 -17.80 1.84 -5.72
C GLN A 194 -17.11 3.14 -5.35
N LEU A 195 -17.74 4.28 -5.64
CA LEU A 195 -17.24 5.58 -5.21
C LEU A 195 -17.81 5.91 -3.83
N THR A 196 -16.92 5.98 -2.84
CA THR A 196 -17.27 6.34 -1.47
C THR A 196 -17.21 7.84 -1.23
N TRP A 197 -17.92 8.32 -0.21
CA TRP A 197 -17.84 9.72 0.20
C TRP A 197 -16.42 10.13 0.63
N LYS A 198 -15.62 9.19 1.16
CA LYS A 198 -14.22 9.41 1.54
C LYS A 198 -13.35 9.73 0.33
N GLU A 199 -13.56 8.99 -0.76
CA GLU A 199 -12.85 9.20 -2.03
C GLU A 199 -13.27 10.50 -2.68
N LEU A 200 -14.58 10.81 -2.65
CA LEU A 200 -15.09 12.09 -3.11
C LEU A 200 -14.47 13.26 -2.32
N ALA A 201 -14.38 13.16 -0.99
CA ALA A 201 -13.74 14.16 -0.15
C ALA A 201 -12.26 14.36 -0.51
N MET A 202 -11.52 13.27 -0.75
CA MET A 202 -10.13 13.32 -1.20
C MET A 202 -10.03 14.04 -2.55
N ILE A 203 -10.84 13.66 -3.55
CA ILE A 203 -10.86 14.29 -4.88
C ILE A 203 -11.12 15.80 -4.76
N VAL A 204 -12.14 16.20 -4.00
CA VAL A 204 -12.49 17.60 -3.78
C VAL A 204 -11.32 18.38 -3.16
N MET A 205 -10.62 17.81 -2.18
CA MET A 205 -9.44 18.45 -1.59
C MET A 205 -8.32 18.68 -2.62
N TYR A 206 -8.05 17.71 -3.49
CA TYR A 206 -7.08 17.86 -4.58
C TYR A 206 -7.51 18.92 -5.60
N LEU A 207 -8.81 19.01 -5.92
CA LEU A 207 -9.35 20.06 -6.79
C LEU A 207 -9.23 21.46 -6.16
N ILE A 208 -9.48 21.60 -4.86
CA ILE A 208 -9.29 22.86 -4.13
C ILE A 208 -7.81 23.28 -4.17
N ALA A 209 -6.89 22.35 -3.93
CA ALA A 209 -5.46 22.61 -4.01
C ALA A 209 -5.02 23.05 -5.42
N LEU A 210 -5.55 22.39 -6.46
CA LEU A 210 -5.31 22.76 -7.85
C LEU A 210 -5.86 24.16 -8.16
N ALA A 211 -7.09 24.46 -7.75
CA ALA A 211 -7.69 25.78 -7.89
C ALA A 211 -6.86 26.85 -7.15
N GLY A 212 -6.26 26.51 -6.01
CA GLY A 212 -5.35 27.36 -5.24
C GLY A 212 -4.12 27.84 -6.02
N VAL A 213 -3.74 27.14 -7.09
CA VAL A 213 -2.66 27.57 -7.99
C VAL A 213 -3.09 28.73 -8.89
N TYR A 214 -4.33 28.70 -9.37
CA TYR A 214 -4.83 29.66 -10.36
C TYR A 214 -5.57 30.84 -9.70
N VAL A 215 -6.20 30.62 -8.55
CA VAL A 215 -7.03 31.62 -7.87
C VAL A 215 -6.31 32.17 -6.64
N LYS A 216 -5.68 33.33 -6.77
CA LYS A 216 -4.92 34.01 -5.69
C LYS A 216 -5.73 34.22 -4.40
N LYS A 217 -7.06 34.41 -4.49
CA LYS A 217 -7.93 34.57 -3.32
C LYS A 217 -7.98 33.33 -2.43
N LEU A 218 -7.83 32.13 -2.99
CA LEU A 218 -7.88 30.87 -2.23
C LEU A 218 -6.68 30.71 -1.29
N VAL A 219 -5.57 31.41 -1.54
CA VAL A 219 -4.40 31.40 -0.63
C VAL A 219 -4.78 31.88 0.77
N ARG A 220 -5.77 32.79 0.90
CA ARG A 220 -6.26 33.27 2.20
C ARG A 220 -6.93 32.18 3.02
N ILE A 221 -7.57 31.21 2.36
CA ILE A 221 -8.23 30.09 3.04
C ILE A 221 -7.33 28.86 3.21
N ARG A 222 -6.06 28.91 2.74
CA ARG A 222 -5.13 27.78 2.78
C ARG A 222 -5.00 27.17 4.17
N ILE A 223 -4.95 28.00 5.22
CA ILE A 223 -4.84 27.49 6.60
C ILE A 223 -6.05 26.64 6.99
N TRP A 224 -7.25 27.02 6.56
CA TRP A 224 -8.46 26.22 6.78
C TRP A 224 -8.43 24.92 5.99
N VAL A 225 -7.93 24.94 4.75
CA VAL A 225 -7.73 23.72 3.95
C VAL A 225 -6.75 22.76 4.62
N LEU A 226 -5.66 23.27 5.19
CA LEU A 226 -4.68 22.48 5.95
C LEU A 226 -5.30 21.87 7.22
N LEU A 227 -6.09 22.64 7.98
CA LEU A 227 -6.80 22.13 9.15
C LEU A 227 -7.81 21.04 8.78
N VAL A 228 -8.58 21.25 7.70
CA VAL A 228 -9.48 20.23 7.14
C VAL A 228 -8.68 19.00 6.71
N SER A 229 -7.47 19.16 6.17
CA SER A 229 -6.62 18.03 5.82
C SER A 229 -6.23 17.16 7.02
N ILE A 230 -5.83 17.77 8.14
CA ILE A 230 -5.54 17.05 9.39
C ILE A 230 -6.76 16.19 9.79
N GLY A 231 -7.96 16.75 9.77
CA GLY A 231 -9.17 16.02 10.13
C GLY A 231 -9.57 14.94 9.12
N VAL A 232 -9.64 15.30 7.84
CA VAL A 232 -10.19 14.43 6.79
C VAL A 232 -9.16 13.42 6.30
N LEU A 233 -8.02 13.88 5.77
CA LEU A 233 -6.99 12.97 5.26
C LEU A 233 -6.21 12.31 6.39
N GLY A 234 -5.90 13.09 7.43
CA GLY A 234 -5.18 12.62 8.61
C GLY A 234 -5.97 11.60 9.41
N LEU A 235 -7.13 11.96 9.96
CA LEU A 235 -7.84 11.14 10.95
C LEU A 235 -8.95 10.25 10.36
N LEU A 236 -9.69 10.71 9.33
CA LEU A 236 -10.84 9.97 8.79
C LEU A 236 -10.48 8.97 7.68
N ILE A 237 -9.61 9.38 6.76
CA ILE A 237 -9.22 8.58 5.59
C ILE A 237 -7.98 7.74 5.89
N ASN A 238 -6.99 8.29 6.61
CA ASN A 238 -5.75 7.61 7.00
C ASN A 238 -4.97 7.01 5.80
N GLN A 239 -4.96 7.70 4.66
CA GLN A 239 -4.21 7.31 3.47
C GLN A 239 -3.30 8.45 3.04
N PHE A 240 -1.99 8.20 2.98
CA PHE A 240 -0.97 9.22 2.76
C PHE A 240 -0.17 8.95 1.48
N ALA A 241 0.44 10.00 0.91
CA ALA A 241 1.38 9.82 -0.19
C ALA A 241 2.73 9.36 0.37
N THR A 242 3.05 8.08 0.16
CA THR A 242 4.24 7.41 0.73
C THR A 242 5.29 7.12 -0.35
N ALA A 243 6.52 6.79 0.07
CA ALA A 243 7.55 6.31 -0.87
C ALA A 243 7.16 4.97 -1.50
N ASN A 244 6.43 4.13 -0.76
CA ASN A 244 5.92 2.86 -1.26
C ASN A 244 4.94 3.02 -2.42
N LEU A 245 4.17 4.11 -2.47
CA LEU A 245 3.31 4.42 -3.61
C LEU A 245 4.13 4.62 -4.91
N LEU A 246 5.28 5.27 -4.79
CA LEU A 246 6.23 5.42 -5.89
C LEU A 246 6.89 4.08 -6.25
N PHE A 247 7.28 3.27 -5.26
CA PHE A 247 7.86 1.95 -5.51
C PHE A 247 6.88 0.98 -6.17
N SER A 248 5.61 0.99 -5.76
CA SER A 248 4.51 0.25 -6.40
C SER A 248 4.37 0.64 -7.87
N LEU A 249 4.40 1.94 -8.19
CA LEU A 249 4.37 2.41 -9.58
C LEU A 249 5.60 1.94 -10.38
N ILE A 250 6.79 2.03 -9.79
CA ILE A 250 8.06 1.61 -10.41
C ILE A 250 8.04 0.10 -10.76
N HIS A 251 7.49 -0.73 -9.88
CA HIS A 251 7.39 -2.18 -10.10
C HIS A 251 6.13 -2.59 -10.87
N LEU A 252 5.43 -1.63 -11.49
CA LEU A 252 4.20 -1.84 -12.25
C LEU A 252 3.11 -2.59 -11.44
N GLN A 253 3.14 -2.43 -10.11
CA GLN A 253 2.12 -2.95 -9.20
C GLN A 253 0.93 -1.99 -9.13
N ILE A 254 0.32 -1.74 -10.29
CA ILE A 254 -0.83 -0.83 -10.41
C ILE A 254 -2.10 -1.60 -9.97
N PRO A 255 -2.87 -1.09 -8.99
CA PRO A 255 -4.13 -1.72 -8.61
C PRO A 255 -5.19 -1.64 -9.71
N GLY A 256 -6.29 -2.37 -9.55
CA GLY A 256 -7.48 -2.17 -10.37
C GLY A 256 -8.13 -0.80 -10.11
N ILE A 257 -9.00 -0.36 -11.02
CA ILE A 257 -9.72 0.92 -10.95
C ILE A 257 -10.62 1.06 -9.71
N THR A 258 -10.89 -0.05 -9.02
CA THR A 258 -11.60 -0.12 -7.75
C THR A 258 -10.86 0.61 -6.62
N ASN A 259 -9.53 0.72 -6.67
CA ASN A 259 -8.73 1.43 -5.67
C ASN A 259 -8.47 2.90 -6.08
N ILE A 260 -9.54 3.70 -6.15
CA ILE A 260 -9.45 5.10 -6.61
C ILE A 260 -8.54 5.96 -5.73
N LYS A 261 -8.40 5.65 -4.43
CA LYS A 261 -7.51 6.35 -3.50
C LYS A 261 -6.06 6.34 -3.99
N TRP A 262 -5.58 5.20 -4.51
CA TRP A 262 -4.24 5.07 -5.07
C TRP A 262 -4.03 6.04 -6.25
N TYR A 263 -5.00 6.10 -7.18
CA TYR A 263 -4.91 6.97 -8.36
C TYR A 263 -4.96 8.45 -7.99
N VAL A 264 -5.83 8.83 -7.05
CA VAL A 264 -5.94 10.23 -6.59
C VAL A 264 -4.64 10.66 -5.92
N LEU A 265 -4.05 9.81 -5.07
CA LEU A 265 -2.77 10.09 -4.44
C LEU A 265 -1.62 10.19 -5.44
N ILE A 266 -1.48 9.24 -6.38
CA ILE A 266 -0.42 9.28 -7.41
C ILE A 266 -0.57 10.50 -8.32
N ALA A 267 -1.78 10.72 -8.87
CA ALA A 267 -2.03 11.83 -9.78
C ALA A 267 -1.82 13.17 -9.08
N GLY A 268 -2.25 13.27 -7.82
CA GLY A 268 -2.16 14.49 -7.06
C GLY A 268 -0.81 14.74 -6.38
N SER A 269 0.00 13.72 -6.09
CA SER A 269 1.35 13.92 -5.56
C SER A 269 2.38 14.07 -6.69
N LEU A 270 2.44 13.08 -7.58
CA LEU A 270 3.44 12.99 -8.63
C LEU A 270 3.00 13.73 -9.89
N GLY A 271 1.74 13.56 -10.31
CA GLY A 271 1.22 14.24 -11.49
C GLY A 271 1.32 15.76 -11.38
N PHE A 272 0.98 16.34 -10.22
CA PHE A 272 1.14 17.78 -10.01
C PHE A 272 2.60 18.26 -10.08
N ILE A 273 3.56 17.45 -9.63
CA ILE A 273 4.99 17.77 -9.77
C ILE A 273 5.41 17.74 -11.25
N ILE A 274 4.99 16.72 -11.99
CA ILE A 274 5.37 16.54 -13.41
C ILE A 274 4.74 17.64 -14.29
N PHE A 275 3.45 17.90 -14.13
CA PHE A 275 2.71 18.80 -15.02
C PHE A 275 2.82 20.28 -14.63
N LEU A 276 2.85 20.60 -13.31
CA LEU A 276 2.89 21.99 -12.84
C LEU A 276 4.26 22.41 -12.30
N GLY A 277 5.20 21.48 -12.14
CA GLY A 277 6.50 21.75 -11.51
C GLY A 277 6.40 22.08 -10.01
N LYS A 278 5.27 21.76 -9.37
CA LYS A 278 4.95 22.17 -7.99
C LYS A 278 4.47 20.98 -7.16
N ASN A 279 5.01 20.84 -5.96
CA ASN A 279 4.53 19.86 -4.99
C ASN A 279 3.30 20.39 -4.23
N LEU A 280 2.14 20.34 -4.87
CA LEU A 280 0.88 20.79 -4.27
C LEU A 280 0.43 19.90 -3.12
N TYR A 281 0.79 18.62 -3.13
CA TYR A 281 0.51 17.72 -2.02
C TYR A 281 1.09 18.29 -0.73
N CYS A 282 2.40 18.51 -0.66
CA CYS A 282 3.02 19.07 0.55
C CYS A 282 2.55 20.50 0.88
N ALA A 283 2.21 21.31 -0.13
CA ALA A 283 1.85 22.70 0.08
C ALA A 283 0.41 22.93 0.57
N TRP A 284 -0.55 22.09 0.17
CA TRP A 284 -1.99 22.30 0.42
C TRP A 284 -2.71 21.11 1.04
N ILE A 285 -2.16 19.90 0.93
CA ILE A 285 -2.92 18.66 1.16
C ILE A 285 -2.28 17.79 2.24
N CYS A 286 -0.96 17.79 2.40
CA CYS A 286 -0.28 16.87 3.32
C CYS A 286 -0.72 17.14 4.77
N PRO A 287 -1.38 16.19 5.44
CA PRO A 287 -1.89 16.40 6.80
C PRO A 287 -0.74 16.49 7.81
N PHE A 288 0.38 15.80 7.57
CA PHE A 288 1.57 15.92 8.43
C PHE A 288 2.22 17.30 8.33
N GLY A 289 2.38 17.83 7.11
CA GLY A 289 2.87 19.20 6.90
C GLY A 289 1.92 20.26 7.48
N ALA A 290 0.62 20.02 7.40
CA ALA A 290 -0.38 20.85 8.06
C ALA A 290 -0.22 20.85 9.58
N ALA A 291 0.01 19.68 10.19
CA ALA A 291 0.25 19.57 11.63
C ALA A 291 1.55 20.29 12.05
N GLN A 292 2.63 20.16 11.28
CA GLN A 292 3.88 20.90 11.50
C GLN A 292 3.66 22.42 11.43
N GLU A 293 2.97 22.91 10.39
CA GLU A 293 2.68 24.34 10.23
C GLU A 293 1.79 24.88 11.36
N PHE A 294 0.81 24.08 11.80
CA PHE A 294 -0.06 24.44 12.92
C PHE A 294 0.71 24.52 14.24
N LEU A 295 1.52 23.50 14.56
CA LEU A 295 2.32 23.46 15.78
C LEU A 295 3.31 24.62 15.84
N ASN A 296 3.98 24.96 14.73
CA ASN A 296 4.90 26.08 14.68
C ASN A 296 4.17 27.41 14.97
N LYS A 297 3.00 27.64 14.37
CA LYS A 297 2.19 28.85 14.63
C LYS A 297 1.70 28.96 16.07
N VAL A 298 1.30 27.87 16.69
CA VAL A 298 0.81 27.85 18.08
C VAL A 298 1.96 28.06 19.06
N ALA A 299 3.10 27.41 18.85
CA ALA A 299 4.23 27.48 19.75
C ALA A 299 5.07 28.77 19.58
N GLY A 300 4.90 29.50 18.47
CA GLY A 300 5.59 30.77 18.25
C GLY A 300 7.11 30.65 18.15
N PHE A 301 7.61 29.50 17.72
CA PHE A 301 9.04 29.25 17.61
C PHE A 301 9.68 30.21 16.60
N LYS A 302 10.85 30.74 16.94
CA LYS A 302 11.64 31.55 16.02
C LYS A 302 12.37 30.62 15.04
N PRO A 303 12.43 30.97 13.75
CA PRO A 303 13.17 30.17 12.78
C PRO A 303 14.61 30.02 13.24
N LEU A 304 15.11 28.79 13.23
CA LEU A 304 16.51 28.52 13.49
C LEU A 304 17.34 29.30 12.46
N GLY A 305 18.23 30.18 12.92
CA GLY A 305 19.06 31.06 12.08
C GLY A 305 20.13 30.31 11.28
N ILE A 306 19.73 29.27 10.54
CA ILE A 306 20.61 28.39 9.78
C ILE A 306 21.18 29.16 8.58
N SER A 307 22.49 29.07 8.40
CA SER A 307 23.17 29.75 7.30
C SER A 307 22.73 29.20 5.93
N GLN A 308 22.66 30.07 4.92
CA GLN A 308 22.27 29.71 3.55
C GLN A 308 23.10 28.55 2.93
N PRO A 309 24.43 28.43 3.18
CA PRO A 309 25.20 27.28 2.71
C PRO A 309 24.74 25.95 3.31
N VAL A 310 24.33 25.94 4.58
CA VAL A 310 23.83 24.73 5.27
C VAL A 310 22.46 24.35 4.73
N ILE A 311 21.57 25.32 4.50
CA ILE A 311 20.26 25.07 3.86
C ILE A 311 20.43 24.45 2.47
N LYS A 312 21.40 24.91 1.67
CA LYS A 312 21.69 24.30 0.35
C LYS A 312 22.09 22.83 0.47
N LYS A 313 22.93 22.46 1.44
CA LYS A 313 23.31 21.06 1.70
C LYS A 313 22.12 20.23 2.22
N LEU A 314 21.33 20.78 3.14
CA LEU A 314 20.13 20.13 3.68
C LEU A 314 19.09 19.80 2.60
N LYS A 315 19.00 20.60 1.54
CA LYS A 315 18.12 20.30 0.39
C LYS A 315 18.50 19.00 -0.35
N LEU A 316 19.74 18.53 -0.24
CA LEU A 316 20.17 17.26 -0.83
C LEU A 316 19.79 16.06 0.05
N VAL A 317 19.62 16.25 1.36
CA VAL A 317 19.35 15.17 2.32
C VAL A 317 18.12 14.35 1.96
N PRO A 318 16.94 14.93 1.62
CA PRO A 318 15.78 14.13 1.22
C PRO A 318 16.04 13.26 -0.01
N SER A 319 16.76 13.79 -1.01
CA SER A 319 17.13 13.02 -2.21
C SER A 319 18.09 11.89 -1.88
N THR A 320 19.06 12.13 -1.00
CA THR A 320 19.99 11.10 -0.52
C THR A 320 19.27 10.02 0.27
N ILE A 321 18.37 10.39 1.19
CA ILE A 321 17.59 9.44 1.99
C ILE A 321 16.70 8.59 1.07
N LEU A 322 15.99 9.21 0.13
CA LEU A 322 15.16 8.48 -0.83
C LEU A 322 16.01 7.52 -1.68
N TRP A 323 17.19 7.96 -2.12
CA TRP A 323 18.12 7.12 -2.86
C TRP A 323 18.61 5.94 -2.00
N VAL A 324 19.05 6.17 -0.76
CA VAL A 324 19.47 5.10 0.15
C VAL A 324 18.33 4.11 0.39
N ALA A 325 17.11 4.60 0.64
CA ALA A 325 15.94 3.76 0.82
C ALA A 325 15.64 2.90 -0.42
N LEU A 326 15.78 3.47 -1.62
CA LEU A 326 15.61 2.72 -2.87
C LEU A 326 16.68 1.62 -3.00
N ILE A 327 17.96 1.95 -2.83
CA ILE A 327 19.06 0.97 -2.94
C ILE A 327 18.90 -0.14 -1.91
N LEU A 328 18.65 0.21 -0.64
CA LEU A 328 18.43 -0.79 0.41
C LEU A 328 17.20 -1.65 0.12
N GLY A 329 16.11 -1.05 -0.36
CA GLY A 329 14.89 -1.78 -0.67
C GLY A 329 15.10 -2.78 -1.82
N THR A 330 15.88 -2.39 -2.82
CA THR A 330 16.32 -3.28 -3.90
C THR A 330 17.23 -4.40 -3.39
N CYS A 331 18.21 -4.09 -2.54
CA CYS A 331 19.13 -5.10 -1.99
C CYS A 331 18.43 -6.10 -1.06
N LEU A 332 17.48 -5.64 -0.26
CA LEU A 332 16.72 -6.48 0.68
C LEU A 332 15.55 -7.22 0.02
N GLY A 333 15.14 -6.80 -1.19
CA GLY A 333 13.96 -7.34 -1.87
C GLY A 333 12.63 -7.00 -1.20
N ASN A 334 12.63 -6.12 -0.19
CA ASN A 334 11.43 -5.74 0.55
C ASN A 334 11.42 -4.24 0.90
N TYR A 335 10.69 -3.46 0.11
CA TYR A 335 10.53 -2.02 0.30
C TYR A 335 9.66 -1.64 1.52
N GLY A 336 8.78 -2.54 1.96
CA GLY A 336 7.91 -2.30 3.13
C GLY A 336 8.68 -2.17 4.45
N THR A 337 9.83 -2.84 4.56
CA THR A 337 10.70 -2.74 5.75
C THR A 337 11.37 -1.38 5.94
N LEU A 338 11.33 -0.53 4.91
CA LEU A 338 11.93 0.81 4.92
C LEU A 338 10.91 1.92 5.16
N ASP A 339 9.68 1.56 5.52
CA ASP A 339 8.61 2.51 5.81
C ASP A 339 8.73 3.12 7.22
N TYR A 340 9.73 3.99 7.40
CA TYR A 340 9.93 4.77 8.63
C TYR A 340 9.17 6.10 8.60
N GLN A 341 7.92 6.07 8.15
CA GLN A 341 7.11 7.28 7.99
C GLN A 341 6.35 7.60 9.29
N PRO A 342 6.39 8.86 9.78
CA PRO A 342 5.77 9.23 11.06
C PRO A 342 4.23 9.35 11.00
N PHE A 343 3.60 9.09 9.85
CA PHE A 343 2.17 9.29 9.66
C PHE A 343 1.32 8.39 10.58
N GLY A 344 1.65 7.11 10.67
CA GLY A 344 0.94 6.16 11.54
C GLY A 344 1.08 6.53 13.03
N ALA A 345 2.26 6.99 13.44
CA ALA A 345 2.50 7.43 14.80
C ALA A 345 1.64 8.63 15.18
N LEU A 346 1.54 9.63 14.29
CA LEU A 346 0.80 10.87 14.59
C LEU A 346 -0.72 10.69 14.52
N PHE A 347 -1.23 10.05 13.46
CA PHE A 347 -2.67 10.01 13.18
C PHE A 347 -3.36 8.76 13.69
N LEU A 348 -2.66 7.62 13.70
CA LEU A 348 -3.20 6.33 14.12
C LEU A 348 -2.72 5.94 15.53
N LEU A 349 -1.83 6.73 16.15
CA LEU A 349 -1.19 6.45 17.43
C LEU A 349 -0.56 5.05 17.47
N LYS A 350 -0.03 4.61 16.32
CA LYS A 350 0.45 3.25 16.09
C LYS A 350 1.73 3.30 15.28
N ALA A 351 2.82 2.83 15.88
CA ALA A 351 4.14 2.83 15.28
C ALA A 351 5.09 1.95 16.10
N THR A 352 6.17 1.53 15.45
CA THR A 352 7.31 0.91 16.12
C THR A 352 8.00 1.93 17.02
N TRP A 353 8.71 1.44 18.04
CA TRP A 353 9.41 2.30 19.00
C TRP A 353 10.39 3.28 18.33
N VAL A 354 11.01 2.89 17.20
CA VAL A 354 11.92 3.74 16.42
C VAL A 354 11.17 4.95 15.86
N ILE A 355 9.97 4.75 15.30
CA ILE A 355 9.16 5.83 14.73
C ILE A 355 8.68 6.78 15.82
N TRP A 356 8.35 6.27 17.01
CA TRP A 356 8.03 7.12 18.17
C TRP A 356 9.17 8.04 18.57
N LEU A 357 10.42 7.57 18.51
CA LEU A 357 11.61 8.39 18.77
C LEU A 357 11.83 9.43 17.67
N MET A 358 11.59 9.08 16.41
CA MET A 358 11.74 9.99 15.27
C MET A 358 10.62 11.03 15.15
N LEU A 359 9.42 10.73 15.65
CA LEU A 359 8.25 11.59 15.48
C LEU A 359 8.47 13.02 16.03
N PRO A 360 8.96 13.25 17.25
CA PRO A 360 9.28 14.59 17.74
C PRO A 360 10.29 15.31 16.84
N VAL A 361 11.32 14.60 16.39
CA VAL A 361 12.33 15.17 15.49
C VAL A 361 11.67 15.65 14.20
N PHE A 362 10.82 14.85 13.56
CA PHE A 362 10.12 15.27 12.35
C PHE A 362 9.12 16.41 12.60
N LEU A 363 8.33 16.36 13.68
CA LEU A 363 7.36 17.41 14.00
C LEU A 363 8.06 18.78 14.19
N PHE A 364 9.21 18.78 14.84
CA PHE A 364 9.95 20.00 15.15
C PHE A 364 11.07 20.34 14.16
N MET A 365 11.31 19.52 13.14
CA MET A 365 12.28 19.84 12.07
C MET A 365 11.80 21.00 11.18
N SER A 366 10.48 21.27 11.16
CA SER A 366 9.89 22.40 10.43
C SER A 366 9.92 23.73 11.21
N LEU A 367 10.65 23.79 12.34
CA LEU A 367 10.80 24.99 13.17
C LEU A 367 11.80 25.99 12.60
#